data_AF-A0A101XD72-F1
#
_entry.id   AF-A0A101XD72-F1
#
_cell.length_a   1.000
_cell.length_b   1.000
_cell.length_c   1.000
_cell.angle_alpha   90.00
_cell.angle_beta   90.00
_cell.angle_gamma   90.00
#
_symmetry.space_group_name_H-M   'P 1'
#
loop_
_entity.id
_entity.type
_entity.pdbx_description
1 polymer ?
#
loop_
_entity_poly.entity_id
_entity_poly.type
_entity_poly.pdbx_seq_one_letter_code
_entity_poly.pdbx_strand_id
1 'polypeptide(L)' 'MRIRLNLECPKCGGSLFLEEDSNRVSVICGRCGLRVSWKLRDAARRALRNIDGSLLFDWNSVIDELYLELAVNTQ' A
#
# COMPACT_ATOMS: atom_id res chain seq x y z
N MET A 1 -12.07 -4.39 3.11
CA MET A 1 -12.21 -2.94 2.91
C MET A 1 -11.59 -2.55 1.57
N ARG A 2 -12.15 -1.55 0.86
CA ARG A 2 -11.54 -1.02 -0.37
C ARG A 2 -11.64 0.51 -0.39
N ILE A 3 -10.51 1.18 -0.63
CA ILE A 3 -10.40 2.64 -0.64
C ILE A 3 -9.72 3.06 -1.94
N ARG A 4 -10.24 4.10 -2.61
CA ARG A 4 -9.55 4.71 -3.76
C ARG A 4 -8.42 5.60 -3.26
N LEU A 5 -7.22 5.39 -3.77
CA LEU A 5 -6.06 6.23 -3.45
C LEU A 5 -6.03 7.45 -4.36
N ASN A 6 -5.51 8.57 -3.85
CA ASN A 6 -5.19 9.75 -4.65
C ASN A 6 -3.81 9.61 -5.33
N LEU A 7 -3.59 8.46 -5.98
CA LEU A 7 -2.36 8.08 -6.67
C LEU A 7 -2.71 7.44 -8.02
N GLU A 8 -1.85 7.64 -9.01
CA GLU A 8 -2.01 7.07 -10.35
C GLU A 8 -1.15 5.81 -10.52
N CYS A 9 -1.62 4.85 -11.32
CA CYS A 9 -0.86 3.64 -11.60
C CYS A 9 0.38 3.97 -12.44
N PRO A 10 1.60 3.59 -11.98
CA PRO A 10 2.83 3.91 -12.70
C PRO A 10 2.92 3.25 -14.08
N LYS A 11 2.18 2.18 -14.33
CA LYS A 11 2.18 1.46 -15.62
C LYS A 11 1.22 2.04 -16.66
N CYS A 12 0.06 2.58 -16.26
CA CYS A 12 -1.01 2.90 -17.21
C CYS A 12 -1.84 4.16 -16.88
N GLY A 13 -1.44 4.93 -15.86
CA GLY A 13 -2.17 6.13 -15.40
C GLY A 13 -3.56 5.86 -14.81
N GLY A 14 -3.92 4.60 -14.59
CA GLY A 14 -5.23 4.22 -14.05
C GLY A 14 -5.34 4.47 -12.55
N SER A 15 -6.55 4.62 -12.03
CA SER A 15 -6.75 4.79 -10.58
C SER A 15 -6.29 3.57 -9.77
N LEU A 16 -5.63 3.84 -8.65
CA LEU A 16 -5.21 2.84 -7.68
C LEU A 16 -6.22 2.70 -6.53
N PHE A 17 -6.30 1.49 -6.01
CA PHE A 17 -7.13 1.14 -4.86
C PHE A 17 -6.29 0.41 -3.82
N LEU A 18 -6.49 0.77 -2.56
CA LEU A 18 -6.06 -0.02 -1.42
C LEU A 18 -7.17 -1.05 -1.13
N GLU A 19 -6.82 -2.32 -1.14
CA GLU A 19 -7.69 -3.43 -0.75
C GLU A 19 -7.11 -4.10 0.49
N GLU A 20 -7.92 -4.25 1.53
CA GLU A 20 -7.54 -4.93 2.76
C GLU A 20 -8.55 -6.05 3.06
N ASP A 21 -8.04 -7.25 3.32
CA ASP A 21 -8.79 -8.41 3.82
C ASP A 21 -8.24 -8.87 5.18
N SER A 22 -8.75 -9.99 5.70
CA SER A 22 -8.35 -10.51 7.01
C SER A 22 -6.86 -10.88 7.14
N ASN A 23 -6.13 -10.99 6.04
CA ASN A 23 -4.74 -11.46 6.03
C ASN A 23 -3.80 -10.59 5.17
N ARG A 24 -4.32 -9.73 4.29
CA ARG A 24 -3.49 -8.97 3.34
C ARG A 24 -3.95 -7.53 3.19
N VAL A 25 -2.97 -6.68 2.88
CA VAL A 25 -3.19 -5.34 2.35
C VAL A 25 -2.53 -5.25 0.98
N SER A 26 -3.23 -4.67 0.02
CA SER A 26 -2.80 -4.62 -1.37
C SER A 26 -3.06 -3.25 -1.98
N VAL A 27 -2.15 -2.80 -2.84
CA VAL A 27 -2.41 -1.71 -3.79
C VAL A 27 -2.61 -2.34 -5.16
N ILE A 28 -3.75 -2.07 -5.80
CA ILE A 28 -4.11 -2.59 -7.12
C ILE A 28 -4.59 -1.48 -8.06
N CYS A 29 -4.17 -1.53 -9.32
CA CYS A 29 -4.73 -0.74 -10.39
C CYS A 29 -6.03 -1.35 -10.91
N GLY A 30 -7.11 -0.57 -10.88
CA GLY A 30 -8.41 -1.00 -11.43
C GLY A 30 -8.47 -1.08 -12.96
N ARG A 31 -7.45 -0.59 -13.68
CA ARG A 31 -7.39 -0.58 -15.15
C ARG A 31 -6.53 -1.70 -15.72
N CYS A 32 -5.27 -1.82 -15.30
CA CYS A 32 -4.32 -2.81 -15.84
C CYS A 32 -4.08 -4.02 -14.93
N GLY A 33 -4.67 -4.04 -13.73
CA GLY A 33 -4.54 -5.15 -12.79
C GLY A 33 -3.19 -5.25 -12.07
N LEU A 34 -2.25 -4.33 -12.32
CA LEU A 34 -0.97 -4.28 -11.60
C LEU A 34 -1.24 -4.22 -10.08
N ARG A 35 -0.57 -5.08 -9.32
CA ARG A 35 -0.84 -5.28 -7.90
C ARG A 35 0.43 -5.58 -7.13
N VAL A 36 0.53 -5.02 -5.93
CA VAL A 36 1.45 -5.44 -4.86
C VAL A 36 0.61 -5.78 -3.63
N SER A 37 1.00 -6.82 -2.89
CA SER A 37 0.24 -7.33 -1.75
C SER A 37 1.16 -7.81 -0.64
N TRP A 38 1.02 -7.22 0.53
CA TRP A 38 1.70 -7.66 1.75
C TRP A 38 0.78 -8.44 2.66
N LYS A 39 1.37 -9.23 3.56
CA LYS A 39 0.62 -9.77 4.70
C LYS A 39 0.28 -8.63 5.64
N LEU A 40 -0.96 -8.59 6.13
CA LEU A 40 -1.46 -7.55 7.02
C LEU A 40 -0.59 -7.41 8.28
N ARG A 41 -0.09 -8.54 8.82
CA ARG A 41 0.82 -8.53 9.97
C ARG A 41 2.14 -7.81 9.69
N ASP A 42 2.68 -7.96 8.48
CA ASP A 42 3.96 -7.37 8.11
C ASP A 42 3.79 -5.86 7.84
N ALA A 43 2.69 -5.48 7.18
CA ALA A 43 2.27 -4.08 7.06
C ALA A 43 2.06 -3.42 8.43
N ALA A 44 1.34 -4.09 9.34
CA ALA A 44 1.11 -3.62 10.71
C ALA A 44 2.42 -3.35 11.46
N ARG A 45 3.41 -4.22 11.31
CA ARG A 45 4.73 -4.02 11.93
C ARG A 45 5.47 -2.83 11.37
N ARG A 46 5.39 -2.58 10.06
CA ARG A 46 6.06 -1.44 9.41
C ARG A 46 5.40 -0.10 9.71
N ALA A 47 4.08 -0.11 9.97
CA ALA A 47 3.37 1.08 10.39
C ALA A 47 3.73 1.54 11.81
N LEU A 48 4.28 0.66 12.65
CA LEU A 48 4.68 1.02 14.00
C LEU A 48 5.98 1.82 13.97
N ARG A 49 5.87 3.11 14.28
CA ARG A 49 7.02 4.00 14.47
C ARG A 49 7.16 4.35 15.95
N ASN A 50 8.40 4.43 16.43
CA ASN A 50 8.70 4.95 17.75
C ASN A 50 9.27 6.37 17.58
N ILE A 51 8.52 7.37 18.04
CA ILE A 51 8.93 8.77 18.01
C ILE A 51 8.91 9.28 19.44
N ASP A 52 10.07 9.67 19.95
CA ASP A 52 10.26 10.22 21.30
C ASP A 52 9.63 9.35 22.41
N GLY A 53 9.77 8.03 22.28
CA GLY A 53 9.25 7.05 23.25
C GLY A 53 7.77 6.72 23.07
N SER A 54 7.07 7.37 22.12
CA SER A 54 5.68 7.10 21.80
C SER A 54 5.57 6.19 20.59
N LEU A 55 4.75 5.13 20.72
CA LEU A 55 4.40 4.25 19.61
C LEU A 55 3.27 4.88 18.79
N LEU A 56 3.56 5.21 17.54
CA LEU A 56 2.60 5.76 16.59
C LEU A 56 2.31 4.75 15.49
N PHE A 57 1.05 4.70 15.07
CA PHE A 57 0.58 3.86 13.98
C PHE A 57 0.43 4.71 12.72
N ASP A 58 1.37 4.55 11.79
CA ASP A 58 1.45 5.32 10.55
C ASP A 58 1.15 4.43 9.33
N TRP A 59 -0.12 4.41 8.92
CA TRP A 59 -0.56 3.67 7.73
C TRP A 59 -0.12 4.33 6.42
N ASN A 60 0.21 5.63 6.42
CA ASN A 60 0.64 6.31 5.21
C ASN A 60 2.00 5.77 4.74
N SER A 61 2.93 5.56 5.67
CA SER A 61 4.22 4.93 5.36
C SER A 61 4.08 3.57 4.66
N VAL A 62 3.11 2.76 5.08
CA VAL A 62 2.85 1.45 4.45
C VAL A 62 2.33 1.63 3.02
N ILE A 63 1.43 2.59 2.80
CA ILE A 63 0.90 2.91 1.46
C ILE A 63 2.02 3.41 0.55
N ASP A 64 2.90 4.27 1.05
CA ASP A 64 4.05 4.79 0.29
C ASP A 64 5.00 3.67 -0.13
N GLU A 65 5.34 2.75 0.78
CA GLU A 65 6.20 1.61 0.45
C GLU A 65 5.54 0.65 -0.55
N LEU A 66 4.24 0.34 -0.38
CA LEU A 66 3.50 -0.47 -1.34
C LEU A 66 3.46 0.18 -2.73
N TYR A 67 3.31 1.50 -2.78
CA TYR A 67 3.31 2.25 -4.04
C TYR A 67 4.70 2.27 -4.70
N LEU A 68 5.77 2.43 -3.92
CA LEU A 68 7.15 2.33 -4.41
C LEU A 68 7.42 0.96 -5.01
N GLU A 69 7.04 -0.12 -4.32
CA GLU A 69 7.20 -1.49 -4.84
C GLU A 69 6.37 -1.69 -6.13
N LEU A 70 5.16 -1.13 -6.19
CA LEU A 70 4.32 -1.17 -7.38
C LEU A 70 5.01 -0.49 -8.57
N ALA A 71 5.70 0.63 -8.35
CA ALA A 71 6.45 1.35 -9.37
C ALA A 71 7.70 0.59 -9.81
N VAL A 72 8.46 -0.01 -8.89
CA VAL A 72 9.62 -0.84 -9.22
C VAL A 72 9.22 -2.05 -10.08
N ASN A 73 8.09 -2.70 -9.77
CA ASN A 73 7.56 -3.84 -10.52
C ASN A 73 7.01 -3.49 -11.91
N THR A 74 7.11 -2.23 -12.36
CA THR A 74 6.79 -1.83 -13.73
C THR A 74 7.97 -1.92 -14.70
N GLN A 75 9.19 -2.04 -14.18
CA GLN A 75 10.42 -2.26 -14.95
C GLN A 75 10.52 -3.71 -15.40
#